data_AF-A0A1I0E4V6-F1
#
_entry.id   AF-A0A1I0E4V6-F1
#
_cell.length_a   1.000
_cell.length_b   1.000
_cell.length_c   1.000
_cell.angle_alpha   90.00
_cell.angle_beta   90.00
_cell.angle_gamma   90.00
#
_symmetry.space_group_name_H-M   'P 1'
#
loop_
_entity.id
_entity.type
_entity.pdbx_description
1 polymer ?
#
loop_
_entity_poly.entity_id
_entity_poly.type
_entity_poly.pdbx_seq_one_letter_code
_entity_poly.pdbx_strand_id
1 'polypeptide(L)'
;MQVWRKFFKAPLRVTLIVRKRNTLKLRRQMLLIKMALAQEKHETKAMLHTYAKYTRGAANKSEMKEANQQLVDLLKGLGIGVFAVLPFAPITIPVVIKLGRVVGVEILPSAFSELKEVRDKKTIADKQSPDQ
;
A
#
# COMPACT_ATOMS: atom_id res chain seq x y z
N MET A 1 51.00 -1.99 5.42
CA MET A 1 49.91 -1.00 5.65
C MET A 1 48.78 -1.11 4.61
N GLN A 2 47.94 -2.16 4.64
CA GLN A 2 46.71 -2.22 3.78
C GLN A 2 45.55 -3.06 4.37
N VAL A 3 45.77 -3.84 5.43
CA VAL A 3 44.74 -4.72 6.02
C VAL A 3 43.53 -3.99 6.58
N TRP A 4 43.71 -2.78 7.13
CA TRP A 4 42.64 -1.99 7.74
C TRP A 4 41.51 -1.62 6.76
N ARG A 5 41.83 -1.45 5.46
CA ARG A 5 40.83 -1.15 4.43
C ARG A 5 39.86 -2.32 4.18
N LYS A 6 40.28 -3.58 4.41
CA LYS A 6 39.39 -4.75 4.22
C LYS A 6 38.33 -4.85 5.31
N PHE A 7 38.69 -4.52 6.55
CA PHE A 7 37.77 -4.54 7.70
C PHE A 7 36.66 -3.49 7.60
N PHE A 8 36.89 -2.34 6.96
CA PHE A 8 35.82 -1.36 6.69
C PHE A 8 35.09 -1.57 5.36
N LYS A 9 35.73 -2.16 4.33
CA LYS A 9 35.07 -2.47 3.05
C LYS A 9 34.10 -3.64 3.14
N ALA A 10 34.38 -4.65 3.96
CA ALA A 10 33.50 -5.80 4.17
C ALA A 10 32.10 -5.42 4.74
N PRO A 11 31.97 -4.63 5.81
CA PRO A 11 30.66 -4.25 6.35
C PRO A 11 29.84 -3.41 5.38
N LEU A 12 30.49 -2.56 4.56
CA LEU A 12 29.79 -1.81 3.51
C LEU A 12 29.21 -2.73 2.44
N ARG A 13 29.93 -3.77 2.01
CA ARG A 13 29.38 -4.76 1.06
C ARG A 13 28.23 -5.56 1.68
N VAL A 14 28.39 -6.01 2.93
CA VAL A 14 27.35 -6.79 3.63
C VAL A 14 26.08 -5.98 3.80
N THR A 15 26.17 -4.70 4.22
CA THR A 15 24.99 -3.82 4.35
C THR A 15 24.29 -3.60 3.02
N LEU A 16 25.01 -3.41 1.91
CA LEU A 16 24.43 -3.31 0.56
C LEU A 16 23.74 -4.61 0.13
N ILE A 17 24.37 -5.77 0.39
CA ILE A 17 23.79 -7.10 0.08
C ILE A 17 22.52 -7.35 0.89
N VAL A 18 22.55 -7.05 2.19
CA VAL A 18 21.40 -7.17 3.09
C VAL A 18 20.28 -6.26 2.62
N ARG A 19 20.58 -5.00 2.27
CA ARG A 19 19.59 -4.05 1.76
C ARG A 19 18.94 -4.57 0.47
N LYS A 20 19.74 -5.05 -0.49
CA LYS A 20 19.23 -5.62 -1.75
C LYS A 20 18.35 -6.86 -1.50
N ARG A 21 18.78 -7.76 -0.62
CA ARG A 21 18.02 -8.96 -0.23
C ARG A 21 16.69 -8.59 0.42
N ASN A 22 16.69 -7.60 1.32
CA ASN A 22 15.48 -7.14 2.00
C ASN A 22 14.51 -6.46 1.01
N THR A 23 15.00 -5.61 0.10
CA THR A 23 14.17 -5.02 -0.95
C THR A 23 13.52 -6.08 -1.85
N LEU A 24 14.26 -7.13 -2.23
CA LEU A 24 13.71 -8.24 -3.03
C LEU A 24 12.66 -9.05 -2.27
N LYS A 25 12.87 -9.33 -0.97
CA LYS A 25 11.87 -9.98 -0.12
C LYS A 25 10.59 -9.14 -0.03
N LEU A 26 10.72 -7.83 0.23
CA LEU A 26 9.59 -6.91 0.27
C LEU A 26 8.84 -6.86 -1.07
N ARG A 27 9.56 -6.81 -2.20
CA ARG A 27 8.94 -6.84 -3.53
C ARG A 27 8.11 -8.10 -3.75
N ARG A 28 8.60 -9.27 -3.34
CA ARG A 28 7.84 -10.53 -3.42
C ARG A 28 6.58 -10.49 -2.56
N GLN A 29 6.68 -10.01 -1.32
CA GLN A 29 5.53 -9.84 -0.43
C GLN A 29 4.48 -8.89 -1.03
N MET A 30 4.91 -7.78 -1.65
CA MET A 30 3.99 -6.84 -2.29
C MET A 30 3.34 -7.42 -3.55
N LEU A 31 4.01 -8.29 -4.30
CA LEU A 31 3.38 -9.03 -5.40
C LEU A 31 2.31 -10.00 -4.90
N LEU A 32 2.55 -10.69 -3.78
CA LEU A 32 1.55 -11.55 -3.15
C LEU A 32 0.32 -10.75 -2.70
N ILE A 33 0.53 -9.57 -2.08
CA ILE A 33 -0.57 -8.64 -1.75
C ILE A 33 -1.35 -8.26 -3.01
N LYS A 34 -0.65 -7.90 -4.09
CA LYS A 34 -1.31 -7.55 -5.36
C LYS A 34 -2.19 -8.69 -5.88
N MET A 35 -1.70 -9.93 -5.84
CA MET A 35 -2.46 -11.10 -6.27
C MET A 35 -3.65 -11.37 -5.34
N ALA A 36 -3.45 -11.32 -4.02
CA ALA A 36 -4.50 -11.54 -3.04
C ALA A 36 -5.61 -10.49 -3.12
N LEU A 37 -5.25 -9.21 -3.24
CA LEU A 37 -6.22 -8.13 -3.47
C LEU A 37 -6.94 -8.25 -4.81
N ALA A 38 -6.33 -8.87 -5.82
CA ALA A 38 -6.99 -9.14 -7.09
C ALA A 38 -8.02 -10.28 -6.98
N GLN A 39 -7.81 -11.21 -6.05
CA GLN A 39 -8.64 -12.40 -5.85
C GLN A 39 -9.80 -12.16 -4.86
N GLU A 40 -9.58 -11.48 -3.73
CA GLU A 40 -10.61 -11.22 -2.70
C GLU A 40 -11.47 -9.98 -2.97
N LYS A 41 -11.82 -9.74 -4.24
CA LYS A 41 -12.35 -8.45 -4.71
C LYS A 41 -13.68 -8.03 -4.09
N HIS A 42 -14.60 -8.93 -3.77
CA HIS A 42 -15.96 -8.53 -3.39
C HIS A 42 -16.03 -7.96 -1.96
N GLU A 43 -15.46 -8.66 -0.98
CA GLU A 43 -15.38 -8.21 0.42
C GLU A 43 -14.40 -7.05 0.58
N THR A 44 -13.26 -7.12 -0.11
CA THR A 44 -12.29 -6.02 -0.14
C THR A 44 -12.89 -4.75 -0.74
N LYS A 45 -13.76 -4.83 -1.77
CA LYS A 45 -14.40 -3.63 -2.35
C LYS A 45 -15.33 -2.95 -1.35
N ALA A 46 -16.06 -3.71 -0.54
CA ALA A 46 -16.88 -3.16 0.56
C ALA A 46 -15.98 -2.49 1.62
N MET A 47 -14.92 -3.17 2.05
CA MET A 47 -13.91 -2.62 2.97
C MET A 47 -13.34 -1.29 2.44
N LEU A 48 -12.88 -1.26 1.19
CA LEU A 48 -12.31 -0.09 0.53
C LEU A 48 -13.31 1.05 0.36
N HIS A 49 -14.58 0.74 0.12
CA HIS A 49 -15.65 1.73 0.05
C HIS A 49 -15.86 2.43 1.41
N THR A 50 -15.75 1.70 2.52
CA THR A 50 -15.74 2.27 3.88
C THR A 50 -14.58 3.24 4.09
N TYR A 51 -13.39 2.91 3.57
CA TYR A 51 -12.26 3.85 3.58
C TYR A 51 -12.49 5.08 2.70
N ALA A 52 -13.09 4.92 1.52
CA ALA A 52 -13.45 6.06 0.67
C ALA A 52 -14.46 6.99 1.36
N LYS A 53 -15.47 6.42 2.04
CA LYS A 53 -16.42 7.17 2.88
C LYS A 53 -15.72 7.87 4.05
N TYR A 54 -14.73 7.23 4.66
CA TYR A 54 -13.95 7.82 5.76
C TYR A 54 -13.12 9.02 5.31
N THR A 55 -12.47 8.94 4.15
CA THR A 55 -11.74 10.09 3.59
C THR A 55 -12.64 11.30 3.29
N ARG A 56 -13.95 11.07 3.16
CA ARG A 56 -14.99 12.10 2.97
C ARG A 56 -15.66 12.52 4.29
N GLY A 57 -15.19 12.03 5.44
CA GLY A 57 -15.73 12.34 6.76
C GLY A 57 -17.06 11.65 7.11
N ALA A 58 -17.52 10.69 6.30
CA ALA A 58 -18.87 10.10 6.40
C ALA A 58 -18.89 8.66 6.93
N ALA A 59 -17.76 8.11 7.38
CA ALA A 59 -17.70 6.74 7.89
C ALA A 59 -17.74 6.69 9.42
N ASN A 60 -18.42 5.68 9.95
CA ASN A 60 -18.53 5.49 11.38
C ASN A 60 -17.24 4.86 11.95
N LYS A 61 -16.88 5.19 13.20
CA LYS A 61 -15.63 4.69 13.83
C LYS A 61 -15.63 3.16 13.97
N SER A 62 -16.80 2.54 14.16
CA SER A 62 -16.98 1.08 14.22
C SER A 62 -16.70 0.41 12.88
N GLU A 63 -17.33 0.90 11.80
CA GLU A 63 -17.14 0.39 10.44
C GLU A 63 -15.67 0.48 10.01
N MET A 64 -14.99 1.56 10.40
CA MET A 64 -13.55 1.71 10.17
C MET A 64 -12.76 0.64 10.93
N LYS A 65 -13.07 0.37 12.20
CA LYS A 65 -12.36 -0.64 13.00
C LYS A 65 -12.48 -2.03 12.38
N GLU A 66 -13.67 -2.40 11.91
CA GLU A 66 -13.91 -3.68 11.22
C GLU A 66 -13.15 -3.77 9.89
N ALA A 67 -13.18 -2.70 9.08
CA ALA A 67 -12.44 -2.63 7.83
C ALA A 67 -10.91 -2.69 8.04
N ASN A 68 -10.40 -2.21 9.17
CA ASN A 68 -8.99 -2.36 9.53
C ASN A 68 -8.66 -3.79 9.97
N GLN A 69 -9.56 -4.42 10.74
CA GLN A 69 -9.37 -5.79 11.18
C GLN A 69 -9.29 -6.74 9.97
N GLN A 70 -10.18 -6.59 9.00
CA GLN A 70 -10.15 -7.34 7.73
C GLN A 70 -8.83 -7.16 6.97
N LEU A 71 -8.33 -5.93 6.87
CA LEU A 71 -7.04 -5.65 6.22
C LEU A 71 -5.87 -6.30 6.96
N VAL A 72 -5.87 -6.24 8.30
CA VAL A 72 -4.84 -6.85 9.14
C VAL A 72 -4.83 -8.36 8.99
N ASP A 73 -6.00 -8.99 8.91
CA ASP A 73 -6.11 -10.44 8.77
C ASP A 73 -5.71 -10.91 7.37
N LEU A 74 -6.03 -10.15 6.31
CA LEU A 74 -5.45 -10.31 4.97
C LEU A 74 -3.92 -10.24 5.00
N LEU A 75 -3.33 -9.24 5.65
CA LEU A 75 -1.87 -9.08 5.71
C LEU A 75 -1.19 -10.16 6.56
N LYS A 76 -1.84 -10.65 7.62
CA LYS A 76 -1.41 -11.83 8.40
C LYS A 76 -1.44 -13.09 7.57
N GLY A 77 -2.54 -13.36 6.84
CA GLY A 77 -2.71 -14.52 5.96
C GLY A 77 -1.65 -14.59 4.85
N LEU A 78 -1.16 -13.42 4.41
CA LEU A 78 -0.09 -13.30 3.41
C LEU A 78 1.33 -13.39 3.99
N GLY A 79 1.48 -13.62 5.30
CA GLY A 79 2.78 -13.78 5.97
C GLY A 79 3.57 -12.47 6.12
N ILE A 80 2.88 -11.32 6.12
CA ILE A 80 3.51 -10.00 6.15
C ILE A 80 3.48 -9.46 7.58
N GLY A 81 4.27 -10.09 8.45
CA GLY A 81 4.24 -9.88 9.90
C GLY A 81 4.53 -8.45 10.37
N VAL A 82 5.23 -7.64 9.56
CA VAL A 82 5.51 -6.23 9.91
C VAL A 82 4.24 -5.37 9.95
N PHE A 83 3.23 -5.70 9.15
CA PHE A 83 1.99 -4.93 9.10
C PHE A 83 0.89 -5.46 10.03
N ALA A 84 1.03 -6.68 10.54
CA ALA A 84 0.06 -7.29 11.47
C ALA A 84 -0.02 -6.58 12.83
N VAL A 85 0.98 -5.75 13.17
CA VAL A 85 1.13 -5.10 14.48
C VAL A 85 0.78 -3.61 14.44
N LEU A 86 0.47 -3.03 13.27
CA LEU A 86 0.28 -1.58 13.14
C LEU A 86 -1.12 -1.13 13.62
N PRO A 87 -1.24 -0.29 14.67
CA PRO A 87 -2.53 0.16 15.21
C PRO A 87 -3.12 1.40 14.51
N PHE A 88 -2.61 1.83 13.34
CA PHE A 88 -2.90 3.15 12.75
C PHE A 88 -4.04 3.20 11.72
N ALA A 89 -5.25 2.85 12.15
CA ALA A 89 -6.52 3.09 11.45
C ALA A 89 -6.85 4.60 11.40
N PRO A 90 -6.31 5.40 10.46
CA PRO A 90 -6.77 5.47 9.05
C PRO A 90 -5.64 5.69 8.01
N ILE A 91 -4.39 5.54 8.43
CA ILE A 91 -3.19 5.81 7.63
C ILE A 91 -2.69 4.52 6.94
N THR A 92 -3.25 3.36 7.28
CA THR A 92 -2.81 2.04 6.81
C THR A 92 -2.84 1.90 5.29
N ILE A 93 -3.94 2.26 4.62
CA ILE A 93 -4.06 2.18 3.16
C ILE A 93 -3.04 3.07 2.42
N PRO A 94 -2.95 4.39 2.70
CA PRO A 94 -1.98 5.23 2.01
C PRO A 94 -0.54 4.79 2.26
N VAL A 95 -0.23 4.25 3.45
CA VAL A 95 1.09 3.67 3.76
C VAL A 95 1.37 2.42 2.93
N VAL A 96 0.43 1.47 2.84
CA VAL A 96 0.60 0.25 2.01
C VAL A 96 0.76 0.62 0.53
N ILE A 97 -0.06 1.54 0.01
CA ILE A 97 0.06 2.03 -1.37
C ILE A 97 1.41 2.70 -1.61
N LYS A 98 1.86 3.56 -0.70
CA LYS A 98 3.14 4.25 -0.80
C LYS A 98 4.32 3.28 -0.73
N LEU A 99 4.26 2.29 0.16
CA LEU A 99 5.30 1.26 0.29
C LEU A 99 5.36 0.35 -0.94
N GLY A 100 4.21 0.00 -1.51
CA GLY A 100 4.13 -0.67 -2.81
C GLY A 100 4.88 0.09 -3.90
N ARG A 101 4.56 1.38 -4.06
CA ARG A 101 5.24 2.24 -5.04
C ARG A 101 6.75 2.34 -4.79
N VAL A 102 7.16 2.45 -3.53
CA VAL A 102 8.59 2.48 -3.15
C VAL A 102 9.33 1.21 -3.54
N VAL A 103 8.66 0.04 -3.51
CA VAL A 103 9.26 -1.23 -3.97
C VAL A 103 8.98 -1.56 -5.45
N GLY A 104 8.36 -0.64 -6.20
CA GLY A 104 8.04 -0.79 -7.62
C GLY A 104 6.86 -1.73 -7.90
N VAL A 105 5.97 -1.93 -6.93
CA VAL A 105 4.74 -2.72 -7.10
C VAL A 105 3.54 -1.80 -6.98
N GLU A 106 2.76 -1.69 -8.05
CA GLU A 106 1.48 -1.00 -7.99
C GLU A 106 0.43 -1.93 -7.37
N ILE A 107 0.14 -1.67 -6.09
CA ILE A 107 -0.87 -2.38 -5.28
C ILE A 107 -2.22 -1.65 -5.36
N LEU A 108 -2.35 -0.66 -6.23
CA LEU A 108 -3.52 0.20 -6.29
C LEU A 108 -4.74 -0.65 -6.71
N PRO A 109 -5.78 -0.77 -5.86
CA PRO A 109 -6.96 -1.56 -6.22
C PRO A 109 -7.70 -0.85 -7.36
N SER A 110 -8.23 -1.62 -8.32
CA SER A 110 -8.99 -1.09 -9.46
C SER A 110 -10.10 -0.11 -9.06
N ALA A 111 -10.72 -0.32 -7.88
CA ALA A 111 -11.75 0.57 -7.32
C ALA A 111 -11.25 2.00 -7.01
N PHE A 112 -9.96 2.20 -6.75
CA PHE A 112 -9.39 3.55 -6.61
C PHE A 112 -8.93 4.13 -7.95
N SER A 113 -8.59 3.28 -8.93
CA SER A 113 -8.35 3.74 -10.31
C SER A 113 -9.61 4.36 -10.90
N GLU A 114 -10.77 3.75 -10.65
CA GLU A 114 -12.08 4.32 -11.02
C GLU A 114 -12.30 5.71 -10.36
N LEU A 115 -11.94 5.88 -9.09
CA LEU A 115 -12.02 7.19 -8.41
C LEU A 115 -11.07 8.23 -9.03
N LYS A 116 -9.87 7.81 -9.45
CA LYS A 116 -8.91 8.69 -10.12
C LYS A 116 -9.42 9.09 -11.50
N GLU A 117 -9.91 8.14 -12.29
CA GLU A 117 -10.50 8.40 -13.61
C GLU A 117 -11.74 9.28 -13.54
N VAL A 118 -12.63 9.06 -12.57
CA VAL A 118 -13.81 9.91 -12.35
C VAL A 118 -13.40 11.34 -11.98
N ARG A 119 -12.36 11.50 -11.15
CA ARG A 119 -11.84 12.84 -10.81
C ARG A 119 -11.20 13.51 -12.02
N ASP A 120 -10.42 12.78 -12.81
CA ASP A 120 -9.75 13.31 -13.99
C ASP A 120 -10.80 13.70 -15.07
N LYS A 121 -11.83 12.87 -15.31
CA LYS A 121 -12.97 13.19 -16.19
C LYS A 121 -13.77 14.40 -15.70
N LYS A 122 -14.04 14.51 -14.40
CA LYS A 122 -14.73 15.68 -13.83
C LYS A 122 -13.91 16.95 -14.04
N THR A 123 -12.60 16.89 -13.85
CA THR A 123 -11.69 18.04 -14.04
C THR A 123 -11.59 18.46 -15.51
N ILE A 124 -11.72 17.51 -16.45
CA ILE A 124 -11.77 17.80 -17.89
C ILE A 124 -13.13 18.43 -18.25
N ALA A 125 -14.24 17.88 -17.76
CA ALA A 125 -15.57 18.43 -17.98
C ALA A 125 -15.75 19.86 -17.42
N ASP A 126 -15.20 20.13 -16.23
CA ASP A 126 -15.23 21.45 -15.58
C ASP A 126 -14.39 22.50 -16.32
N LYS A 127 -13.38 22.06 -17.09
CA LYS A 127 -12.57 22.92 -17.98
C LYS A 127 -13.20 23.12 -19.36
N GLN A 128 -14.21 22.32 -19.72
CA GLN A 128 -14.88 22.35 -21.02
C GLN A 128 -16.19 23.15 -21.01
N SER A 129 -16.66 23.63 -19.86
CA SER A 129 -17.61 24.74 -19.75
C SER A 129 -16.80 26.04 -19.69
N PRO A 130 -16.48 26.69 -20.83
CA PRO A 130 -16.17 28.10 -20.78
C PRO A 130 -17.43 28.79 -20.23
N ASP A 131 -17.23 29.69 -19.27
CA ASP A 131 -18.26 30.59 -18.76
C ASP A 131 -19.16 31.08 -19.91
N GLN A 132 -20.47 30.88 -19.77
CA GLN A 132 -21.46 31.63 -20.53
C GLN A 132 -21.48 33.08 -20.03
#